data_AF-A0A9C8FVX0-F1
#
_entry.id   AF-A0A9C8FVX0-F1
#
_cell.length_a   1.000
_cell.length_b   1.000
_cell.length_c   1.000
_cell.angle_alpha   90.00
_cell.angle_beta   90.00
_cell.angle_gamma   90.00
#
_symmetry.space_group_name_H-M   'P 1'
#
loop_
_entity.id
_entity.type
_entity.pdbx_description
1 polymer ?
#
loop_
_entity_poly.entity_id
_entity_poly.type
_entity_poly.pdbx_seq_one_letter_code
_entity_poly.pdbx_strand_id
1 'polypeptide(L)'
;MSILFEDSQSYWNNKLSTYLHDPFDKAFMIQGHEERARVLLEALGVQKPNDEFWRKADGIAAGLERGQLPSHSKDQSKNGAVDFLKDPVISHPTGGSNEKSSNTTQLRIKLPEQILSVKNSEDAEELTREIAEYIHTLLGRQPGDTGYSNQDIFRSKLGTSEGADLFAQARFLYTHLVLRFKLAQDDVIGLGGLWHRLPADTRFPDHSIWQHNALTSALYSAGEIAGSVQENVGLMVFSLTPVQSFIAKARKLRDYWTGSILLSWLAFEGILWIVENLGPDHIVYPSLIDQPLMNRYLEQEWDIQAGLNTDSDIASFPNKFVAVVPLNKLDEIKLGVSTRINDKWKEITEIGRDFLLNKSDPHKVDPEHLKTLFSRQTETTGK
;
A
#
# COMPACT_ATOMS: atom_id res chain seq x y z
N MET A 1 16.98 -11.06 4.63
CA MET A 1 17.75 -9.91 4.10
C MET A 1 17.25 -9.66 2.69
N SER A 2 16.75 -8.45 2.41
CA SER A 2 16.33 -8.06 1.07
C SER A 2 17.52 -8.15 0.11
N ILE A 3 17.27 -8.51 -1.15
CA ILE A 3 18.30 -8.51 -2.20
C ILE A 3 18.50 -7.10 -2.80
N LEU A 4 17.66 -6.13 -2.43
CA LEU A 4 17.61 -4.81 -3.08
C LEU A 4 18.29 -3.70 -2.27
N PHE A 5 18.40 -3.85 -0.95
CA PHE A 5 19.00 -2.87 -0.05
C PHE A 5 19.77 -3.53 1.08
N GLU A 6 20.81 -2.86 1.57
CA GLU A 6 21.74 -3.40 2.57
C GLU A 6 21.20 -3.27 4.01
N ASP A 7 20.58 -2.13 4.33
CA ASP A 7 20.03 -1.83 5.67
C ASP A 7 18.50 -1.78 5.62
N SER A 8 17.86 -2.83 6.17
CA SER A 8 16.41 -2.99 6.15
C SER A 8 15.69 -1.99 7.04
N GLN A 9 16.15 -1.82 8.28
CA GLN A 9 15.56 -0.85 9.20
C GLN A 9 15.62 0.57 8.63
N SER A 10 16.76 0.99 8.09
CA SER A 10 16.93 2.32 7.49
C SER A 10 15.98 2.51 6.30
N TYR A 11 15.89 1.53 5.39
CA TYR A 11 14.99 1.57 4.24
C TYR A 11 13.54 1.83 4.66
N TRP A 12 12.98 1.00 5.56
CA TRP A 12 11.59 1.14 6.00
C TRP A 12 11.33 2.43 6.79
N ASN A 13 12.32 2.90 7.56
CA ASN A 13 12.22 4.17 8.28
C ASN A 13 12.23 5.38 7.35
N ASN A 14 13.14 5.42 6.36
CA ASN A 14 13.20 6.49 5.36
C ASN A 14 11.95 6.51 4.48
N LYS A 15 11.43 5.31 4.20
CA LYS A 15 10.18 5.12 3.47
C LYS A 15 8.98 5.66 4.24
N LEU A 16 8.86 5.33 5.53
CA LEU A 16 7.81 5.83 6.41
C LEU A 16 7.91 7.35 6.62
N SER A 17 9.11 7.89 6.79
CA SER A 17 9.29 9.32 6.97
C SER A 17 8.94 10.12 5.74
N THR A 18 9.24 9.59 4.55
CA THR A 18 8.83 10.20 3.29
C THR A 18 7.34 10.02 3.02
N TYR A 19 6.75 8.90 3.43
CA TYR A 19 5.30 8.70 3.39
C TYR A 19 4.55 9.74 4.24
N LEU A 20 5.11 10.14 5.39
CA LEU A 20 4.51 11.14 6.27
C LEU A 20 5.07 12.56 6.06
N HIS A 21 5.69 12.85 4.91
CA HIS A 21 6.20 14.20 4.62
C HIS A 21 5.11 15.27 4.66
N ASP A 22 3.90 14.89 4.24
CA ASP A 22 2.66 15.63 4.44
C ASP A 22 1.82 14.96 5.53
N PRO A 23 1.30 15.72 6.51
CA PRO A 23 0.41 15.16 7.52
C PRO A 23 -0.97 14.86 6.92
N PHE A 24 -1.68 13.87 7.49
CA PHE A 24 -2.98 13.44 6.99
C PHE A 24 -4.05 14.55 7.03
N ASP A 25 -3.86 15.55 7.89
CA ASP A 25 -4.75 16.70 8.10
C ASP A 25 -4.36 17.94 7.27
N LYS A 26 -3.40 17.81 6.33
CA LYS A 26 -2.89 18.92 5.49
C LYS A 26 -4.00 19.76 4.85
N ALA A 27 -5.09 19.13 4.42
CA ALA A 27 -6.23 19.79 3.80
C ALA A 27 -6.86 20.88 4.69
N PHE A 28 -6.83 20.72 6.02
CA PHE A 28 -7.42 21.69 6.95
C PHE A 28 -6.56 22.93 7.14
N MET A 29 -5.23 22.81 6.97
CA MET A 29 -4.31 23.94 7.08
C MET A 29 -3.02 23.69 6.31
N ILE A 30 -2.87 24.31 5.15
CA ILE A 30 -1.63 24.18 4.35
C ILE A 30 -0.45 24.85 5.08
N GLN A 31 -0.67 25.93 5.80
CA GLN A 31 0.43 26.63 6.47
C GLN A 31 0.95 25.80 7.65
N GLY A 32 2.28 25.65 7.77
CA GLY A 32 2.91 24.89 8.87
C GLY A 32 2.79 23.35 8.77
N HIS A 33 2.33 22.80 7.63
CA HIS A 33 2.17 21.34 7.49
C HIS A 33 3.46 20.55 7.67
N GLU A 34 4.64 21.08 7.28
CA GLU A 34 5.92 20.39 7.47
C GLU A 34 6.26 20.19 8.97
N GLU A 35 5.90 21.16 9.81
CA GLU A 35 6.11 21.06 11.26
C GLU A 35 5.14 20.05 11.88
N ARG A 36 3.91 20.00 11.40
CA ARG A 36 2.92 18.99 11.81
C ARG A 36 3.28 17.60 11.35
N ALA A 37 3.85 17.44 10.16
CA ALA A 37 4.44 16.17 9.72
C ALA A 37 5.52 15.70 10.70
N ARG A 38 6.38 16.60 11.20
CA ARG A 38 7.39 16.28 12.23
C ARG A 38 6.76 15.73 13.51
N VAL A 39 5.63 16.28 13.96
CA VAL A 39 4.89 15.77 15.12
C VAL A 39 4.45 14.30 14.92
N LEU A 40 3.96 13.95 13.73
CA LEU A 40 3.58 12.56 13.39
C LEU A 40 4.81 11.62 13.35
N LEU A 41 5.93 12.10 12.81
CA LEU A 41 7.18 11.33 12.78
C LEU A 41 7.72 11.05 14.19
N GLU A 42 7.69 12.05 15.07
CA GLU A 42 8.10 11.92 16.47
C GLU A 42 7.22 10.92 17.23
N ALA A 43 5.91 10.93 16.99
CA ALA A 43 4.98 9.96 17.58
C ALA A 43 5.29 8.52 17.20
N LEU A 44 5.87 8.30 16.02
CA LEU A 44 6.33 7.01 15.53
C LEU A 44 7.82 6.75 15.77
N GLY A 45 8.57 7.67 16.37
CA GLY A 45 10.00 7.50 16.64
C GLY A 45 10.86 7.43 15.37
N VAL A 46 10.45 8.12 14.30
CA VAL A 46 11.17 8.17 13.03
C VAL A 46 11.74 9.57 12.82
N GLN A 47 12.92 9.65 12.21
CA GLN A 47 13.52 10.92 11.82
C GLN A 47 13.40 11.14 10.32
N LYS A 48 13.34 12.40 9.91
CA LYS A 48 13.32 12.76 8.49
C LYS A 48 14.70 12.43 7.86
N PRO A 49 14.74 11.91 6.63
CA PRO A 49 16.02 11.64 5.96
C PRO A 49 16.76 12.95 5.73
N ASN A 50 18.09 12.91 5.84
CA ASN A 50 18.94 14.09 5.64
C ASN A 50 19.41 14.17 4.18
N ASP A 51 18.47 14.07 3.24
CA ASP A 51 18.73 14.13 1.80
C ASP A 51 17.70 15.01 1.07
N GLU A 52 18.01 15.41 -0.16
CA GLU A 52 17.11 16.20 -1.01
C GLU A 52 16.23 15.34 -1.93
N PHE A 53 16.38 14.01 -1.92
CA PHE A 53 15.67 13.11 -2.82
C PHE A 53 14.17 13.11 -2.54
N TRP A 54 13.75 13.21 -1.28
CA TRP A 54 12.32 13.25 -0.94
C TRP A 54 11.59 14.43 -1.58
N ARG A 55 12.23 15.61 -1.69
CA ARG A 55 11.64 16.79 -2.37
C ARG A 55 11.46 16.55 -3.87
N LYS A 56 12.41 15.85 -4.49
CA LYS A 56 12.31 15.47 -5.91
C LYS A 56 11.19 14.46 -6.11
N ALA A 57 11.08 13.47 -5.22
CA ALA A 57 10.01 12.48 -5.25
C ALA A 57 8.62 13.13 -5.09
N ASP A 58 8.45 14.03 -4.11
CA ASP A 58 7.22 14.82 -3.94
C ASP A 58 6.92 15.65 -5.19
N GLY A 59 7.91 16.36 -5.74
CA GLY A 59 7.75 17.14 -6.96
C GLY A 59 7.30 16.31 -8.17
N ILE A 60 7.83 15.09 -8.33
CA ILE A 60 7.42 14.15 -9.40
C ILE A 60 6.01 13.61 -9.14
N ALA A 61 5.70 13.17 -7.91
CA ALA A 61 4.38 12.69 -7.53
C ALA A 61 3.30 13.77 -7.79
N ALA A 62 3.54 14.98 -7.27
CA ALA A 62 2.71 16.14 -7.51
C ALA A 62 2.52 16.43 -9.01
N GLY A 63 3.60 16.35 -9.80
CA GLY A 63 3.52 16.56 -11.25
C GLY A 63 2.73 15.50 -12.02
N LEU A 64 2.61 14.29 -11.48
CA LEU A 64 1.79 13.20 -12.06
C LEU A 64 0.31 13.33 -11.69
N GLU A 65 0.01 13.87 -10.52
CA GLU A 65 -1.35 13.95 -9.98
C GLU A 65 -2.07 15.25 -10.37
N ARG A 66 -1.34 16.36 -10.48
CA ARG A 66 -1.91 17.70 -10.64
C ARG A 66 -1.11 18.60 -11.57
N GLY A 67 -1.80 19.55 -12.20
CA GLY A 67 -1.18 20.60 -13.01
C GLY A 67 -0.45 21.66 -12.18
N GLN A 68 0.38 22.48 -12.84
CA GLN A 68 1.05 23.60 -12.18
C GLN A 68 0.07 24.75 -11.92
N LEU A 69 -0.42 24.85 -10.67
CA LEU A 69 -1.19 25.99 -10.18
C LEU A 69 -0.41 26.79 -9.13
N PRO A 70 -0.62 28.13 -9.05
CA PRO A 70 -0.06 28.96 -7.99
C PRO A 70 -0.38 28.39 -6.60
N SER A 71 0.64 28.31 -5.74
CA SER A 71 0.48 27.87 -4.35
C SER A 71 -0.16 28.96 -3.48
N HIS A 72 -0.21 28.72 -2.16
CA HIS A 72 -0.59 29.73 -1.19
C HIS A 72 0.35 30.95 -1.26
N SER A 73 -0.24 32.16 -1.29
CA SER A 73 0.48 33.43 -1.33
C SER A 73 -0.21 34.45 -0.43
N LYS A 74 0.60 35.28 0.26
CA LYS A 74 0.07 36.45 1.00
C LYS A 74 -0.54 37.50 0.07
N ASP A 75 -0.07 37.55 -1.18
CA ASP A 75 -0.62 38.38 -2.24
C ASP A 75 -1.85 37.68 -2.84
N GLN A 76 -3.05 38.20 -2.56
CA GLN A 76 -4.32 37.62 -3.03
C GLN A 76 -4.39 37.48 -4.55
N SER A 77 -3.72 38.34 -5.31
CA SER A 77 -3.71 38.25 -6.78
C SER A 77 -2.90 37.06 -7.32
N LYS A 78 -2.11 36.42 -6.46
CA LYS A 78 -1.23 35.27 -6.77
C LYS A 78 -1.59 34.03 -5.95
N ASN A 79 -2.60 34.11 -5.09
CA ASN A 79 -2.99 33.00 -4.24
C ASN A 79 -3.93 32.06 -5.00
N GLY A 80 -3.46 30.84 -5.29
CA GLY A 80 -4.27 29.80 -5.92
C GLY A 80 -4.82 28.76 -4.93
N ALA A 81 -4.53 28.90 -3.63
CA ALA A 81 -4.95 27.92 -2.63
C ALA A 81 -6.47 27.96 -2.40
N VAL A 82 -7.08 26.79 -2.27
CA VAL A 82 -8.47 26.62 -1.88
C VAL A 82 -8.51 26.32 -0.38
N ASP A 83 -9.28 27.10 0.37
CA ASP A 83 -9.54 26.88 1.78
C ASP A 83 -10.60 25.78 1.94
N PHE A 84 -10.15 24.58 2.26
CA PHE A 84 -11.03 23.42 2.40
C PHE A 84 -12.02 23.57 3.55
N LEU A 85 -11.73 24.35 4.59
CA LEU A 85 -12.67 24.56 5.69
C LEU A 85 -13.85 25.43 5.26
N LYS A 86 -13.62 26.35 4.31
CA LYS A 86 -14.69 27.17 3.70
C LYS A 86 -15.41 26.44 2.57
N ASP A 87 -14.68 25.68 1.76
CA ASP A 87 -15.22 24.94 0.63
C ASP A 87 -14.85 23.45 0.65
N PRO A 88 -15.41 22.66 1.60
CA PRO A 88 -15.04 21.26 1.79
C PRO A 88 -15.66 20.39 0.69
N VAL A 89 -14.98 20.31 -0.44
CA VAL A 89 -15.45 19.58 -1.62
C VAL A 89 -14.44 18.52 -2.00
N ILE A 90 -14.94 17.32 -2.28
CA ILE A 90 -14.17 16.26 -2.96
C ILE A 90 -14.81 15.95 -4.31
N SER A 91 -14.01 15.67 -5.32
CA SER A 91 -14.48 15.39 -6.68
C SER A 91 -14.20 13.95 -7.10
N HIS A 92 -15.11 13.37 -7.89
CA HIS A 92 -14.85 12.04 -8.47
C HIS A 92 -13.89 12.17 -9.68
N PRO A 93 -12.76 11.43 -9.74
CA PRO A 93 -11.73 11.64 -10.76
C PRO A 93 -12.19 11.33 -12.20
N THR A 94 -13.17 10.45 -12.36
CA THR A 94 -13.75 10.11 -13.67
C THR A 94 -15.21 10.52 -13.82
N GLY A 95 -15.76 11.23 -12.82
CA GLY A 95 -17.13 11.70 -12.90
C GLY A 95 -17.19 12.85 -13.90
N GLY A 96 -18.01 12.72 -14.96
CA GLY A 96 -18.28 13.82 -15.88
C GLY A 96 -19.42 14.70 -15.37
N SER A 97 -19.31 16.02 -15.54
CA SER A 97 -20.45 16.93 -15.40
C SER A 97 -21.39 16.72 -16.59
N ASN A 98 -22.45 15.95 -16.41
CA ASN A 98 -23.47 15.83 -17.45
C ASN A 98 -24.28 17.13 -17.52
N GLU A 99 -24.20 17.89 -18.61
CA GLU A 99 -25.00 19.11 -18.83
C GLU A 99 -26.52 18.89 -18.67
N LYS A 100 -26.98 17.64 -18.78
CA LYS A 100 -28.39 17.24 -18.65
C LYS A 100 -28.80 16.79 -17.24
N SER A 101 -27.88 16.73 -16.29
CA SER A 101 -28.14 16.29 -14.92
C SER A 101 -27.53 17.29 -13.96
N SER A 102 -28.33 17.80 -13.02
CA SER A 102 -27.84 18.67 -11.93
C SER A 102 -26.86 17.98 -10.97
N ASN A 103 -26.50 16.70 -11.18
CA ASN A 103 -25.52 16.01 -10.35
C ASN A 103 -24.12 16.56 -10.61
N THR A 104 -23.63 17.32 -9.65
CA THR A 104 -22.23 17.72 -9.54
C THR A 104 -21.37 16.49 -9.31
N THR A 105 -20.22 16.40 -9.98
CA THR A 105 -19.17 15.39 -9.71
C THR A 105 -18.47 15.62 -8.38
N GLN A 106 -18.81 16.75 -7.76
CA GLN A 106 -18.38 17.24 -6.47
C GLN A 106 -19.35 16.78 -5.38
N LEU A 107 -18.79 16.23 -4.31
CA LEU A 107 -19.46 15.96 -3.05
C LEU A 107 -19.01 17.01 -2.04
N ARG A 108 -19.96 17.82 -1.57
CA ARG A 108 -19.73 18.76 -0.46
C ARG A 108 -19.83 18.03 0.87
N ILE A 109 -18.82 18.18 1.71
CA ILE A 109 -18.69 17.51 3.00
C ILE A 109 -19.15 18.45 4.10
N LYS A 110 -19.91 17.92 5.06
CA LYS A 110 -20.18 18.62 6.32
C LYS A 110 -19.05 18.29 7.28
N LEU A 111 -18.21 19.27 7.60
CA LEU A 111 -17.12 19.09 8.55
C LEU A 111 -17.63 19.14 10.01
N PRO A 112 -17.01 18.39 10.94
CA PRO A 112 -17.29 18.49 12.38
C PRO A 112 -16.93 19.86 12.95
N GLU A 113 -17.59 20.26 14.05
CA GLU A 113 -17.35 21.55 14.71
C GLU A 113 -15.90 21.72 15.18
N GLN A 114 -15.28 20.65 15.68
CA GLN A 114 -13.86 20.64 16.07
C GLN A 114 -12.96 21.05 14.90
N ILE A 115 -13.20 20.53 13.70
CA ILE A 115 -12.42 20.85 12.51
C ILE A 115 -12.69 22.29 12.03
N LEU A 116 -13.94 22.73 12.10
CA LEU A 116 -14.33 24.11 11.76
C LEU A 116 -13.75 25.16 12.74
N SER A 117 -13.31 24.74 13.93
CA SER A 117 -12.67 25.62 14.90
C SER A 117 -11.20 25.93 14.59
N VAL A 118 -10.57 25.19 13.66
CA VAL A 118 -9.20 25.44 13.20
C VAL A 118 -9.13 26.76 12.42
N LYS A 119 -8.46 27.78 12.98
CA LYS A 119 -8.34 29.11 12.39
C LYS A 119 -6.91 29.49 12.03
N ASN A 120 -5.94 28.86 12.68
CA ASN A 120 -4.52 29.18 12.53
C ASN A 120 -3.65 27.90 12.63
N SER A 121 -2.34 28.07 12.47
CA SER A 121 -1.40 26.95 12.51
C SER A 121 -1.29 26.27 13.89
N GLU A 122 -1.51 27.01 14.99
CA GLU A 122 -1.46 26.48 16.36
C GLU A 122 -2.66 25.55 16.60
N ASP A 123 -3.87 25.96 16.20
CA ASP A 123 -5.07 25.12 16.28
C ASP A 123 -4.90 23.82 15.46
N ALA A 124 -4.30 23.94 14.26
CA ALA A 124 -4.02 22.78 13.42
C ALA A 124 -2.98 21.85 14.04
N GLU A 125 -1.97 22.39 14.73
CA GLU A 125 -0.96 21.60 15.44
C GLU A 125 -1.56 20.85 16.63
N GLU A 126 -2.48 21.45 17.38
CA GLU A 126 -3.23 20.78 18.45
C GLU A 126 -4.02 19.58 17.90
N LEU A 127 -4.70 19.75 16.77
CA LEU A 127 -5.39 18.67 16.07
C LEU A 127 -4.43 17.55 15.64
N THR A 128 -3.27 17.91 15.06
CA THR A 128 -2.24 16.93 14.70
C THR A 128 -1.71 16.19 15.94
N ARG A 129 -1.56 16.86 17.09
CA ARG A 129 -1.10 16.21 18.33
C ARG A 129 -2.08 15.15 18.81
N GLU A 130 -3.39 15.38 18.71
CA GLU A 130 -4.41 14.37 19.00
C GLU A 130 -4.28 13.15 18.08
N ILE A 131 -4.14 13.38 16.77
CA ILE A 131 -3.90 12.32 15.78
C ILE A 131 -2.60 11.56 16.11
N ALA A 132 -1.54 12.28 16.45
CA ALA A 132 -0.23 11.75 16.78
C ALA A 132 -0.24 10.90 18.05
N GLU A 133 -0.96 11.33 19.09
CA GLU A 133 -1.14 10.60 20.34
C GLU A 133 -1.91 9.29 20.11
N TYR A 134 -2.98 9.33 19.30
CA TYR A 134 -3.70 8.14 18.89
C TYR A 134 -2.79 7.16 18.13
N ILE A 135 -2.07 7.65 17.13
CA ILE A 135 -1.14 6.83 16.32
C ILE A 135 -0.05 6.22 17.21
N HIS A 136 0.53 7.00 18.11
CA HIS A 136 1.53 6.52 19.07
C HIS A 136 0.97 5.42 19.94
N THR A 137 -0.21 5.62 20.54
CA THR A 137 -0.88 4.62 21.38
C THR A 137 -1.19 3.35 20.62
N LEU A 138 -1.57 3.48 19.35
CA LEU A 138 -1.92 2.35 18.48
C LEU A 138 -0.69 1.55 18.03
N LEU A 139 0.41 2.22 17.66
CA LEU A 139 1.55 1.58 16.97
C LEU A 139 2.82 1.48 17.81
N GLY A 140 3.07 2.41 18.72
CA GLY A 140 4.35 2.55 19.42
C GLY A 140 5.50 3.09 18.56
N ARG A 141 6.56 3.55 19.22
CA ARG A 141 7.76 4.12 18.60
C ARG A 141 8.83 3.07 18.29
N GLN A 142 8.86 2.02 19.12
CA GLN A 142 9.86 0.96 19.07
C GLN A 142 9.26 -0.36 19.58
N PRO A 143 9.90 -1.51 19.33
CA PRO A 143 9.47 -2.80 19.87
C PRO A 143 9.25 -2.76 21.38
N GLY A 144 8.12 -3.29 21.86
CA GLY A 144 7.78 -3.36 23.28
C GLY A 144 7.25 -2.07 23.91
N ASP A 145 6.99 -1.03 23.12
CA ASP A 145 6.50 0.28 23.61
C ASP A 145 5.01 0.24 23.99
N THR A 146 4.10 0.36 23.03
CA THR A 146 2.65 0.38 23.27
C THR A 146 1.90 -0.20 22.07
N GLY A 147 0.60 -0.47 22.25
CA GLY A 147 -0.28 -0.96 21.20
C GLY A 147 0.32 -2.15 20.43
N TYR A 148 0.38 -2.01 19.11
CA TYR A 148 0.87 -3.02 18.18
C TYR A 148 2.35 -3.37 18.38
N SER A 149 3.23 -2.40 18.70
CA SER A 149 4.65 -2.72 18.94
C SER A 149 4.88 -3.63 20.15
N ASN A 150 3.88 -3.77 21.01
CA ASN A 150 3.95 -4.58 22.22
C ASN A 150 3.48 -6.03 22.03
N GLN A 151 3.21 -6.46 20.79
CA GLN A 151 2.88 -7.85 20.47
C GLN A 151 4.07 -8.81 20.61
N ASP A 152 3.78 -10.10 20.77
CA ASP A 152 4.78 -11.14 21.02
C ASP A 152 5.78 -11.32 19.86
N ILE A 153 5.34 -11.06 18.61
CA ILE A 153 6.19 -11.09 17.42
C ILE A 153 7.39 -10.11 17.53
N PHE A 154 7.23 -9.00 18.26
CA PHE A 154 8.28 -8.02 18.50
C PHE A 154 9.01 -8.26 19.82
N ARG A 155 8.28 -8.60 20.89
CA ARG A 155 8.85 -8.85 22.22
C ARG A 155 9.87 -9.99 22.22
N SER A 156 9.59 -11.05 21.47
CA SER A 156 10.50 -12.21 21.36
C SER A 156 11.87 -11.87 20.75
N LYS A 157 11.98 -10.73 20.05
CA LYS A 157 13.20 -10.23 19.37
C LYS A 157 13.67 -8.88 19.92
N LEU A 158 13.22 -8.48 21.11
CA LEU A 158 13.54 -7.19 21.71
C LEU A 158 15.05 -6.98 21.85
N GLY A 159 15.54 -5.80 21.44
CA GLY A 159 16.96 -5.44 21.53
C GLY A 159 17.86 -6.08 20.46
N THR A 160 17.29 -6.81 19.49
CA THR A 160 18.03 -7.38 18.35
C THR A 160 17.86 -6.52 17.11
N SER A 161 18.83 -6.56 16.19
CA SER A 161 18.72 -5.91 14.87
C SER A 161 17.55 -6.48 14.06
N GLU A 162 17.36 -7.79 14.11
CA GLU A 162 16.26 -8.47 13.42
C GLU A 162 14.88 -7.99 13.91
N GLY A 163 14.70 -7.83 15.22
CA GLY A 163 13.47 -7.28 15.79
C GLY A 163 13.22 -5.84 15.39
N ALA A 164 14.29 -5.05 15.24
CA ALA A 164 14.23 -3.67 14.79
C ALA A 164 13.86 -3.55 13.30
N ASP A 165 14.46 -4.40 12.45
CA ASP A 165 14.12 -4.54 11.02
C ASP A 165 12.64 -4.94 10.85
N LEU A 166 12.21 -5.97 11.58
CA LEU A 166 10.85 -6.50 11.54
C LEU A 166 9.83 -5.43 11.91
N PHE A 167 10.06 -4.70 13.00
CA PHE A 167 9.14 -3.67 13.45
C PHE A 167 9.06 -2.48 12.50
N ALA A 168 10.20 -2.06 11.91
CA ALA A 168 10.22 -0.98 10.94
C ALA A 168 9.33 -1.31 9.72
N GLN A 169 9.42 -2.53 9.19
CA GLN A 169 8.57 -3.01 8.10
C GLN A 169 7.10 -3.11 8.53
N ALA A 170 6.82 -3.75 9.67
CA ALA A 170 5.47 -3.94 10.17
C ALA A 170 4.74 -2.61 10.39
N ARG A 171 5.43 -1.61 10.95
CA ARG A 171 4.92 -0.26 11.15
C ARG A 171 4.55 0.42 9.83
N PHE A 172 5.37 0.25 8.78
CA PHE A 172 5.03 0.78 7.46
C PHE A 172 3.79 0.09 6.88
N LEU A 173 3.74 -1.25 6.92
CA LEU A 173 2.59 -2.04 6.45
C LEU A 173 1.31 -1.59 7.13
N TYR A 174 1.32 -1.48 8.46
CA TYR A 174 0.17 -1.02 9.23
C TYR A 174 -0.24 0.41 8.83
N THR A 175 0.73 1.33 8.76
CA THR A 175 0.47 2.74 8.42
C THR A 175 -0.21 2.88 7.05
N HIS A 176 0.26 2.13 6.05
CA HIS A 176 -0.27 2.24 4.70
C HIS A 176 -1.60 1.47 4.49
N LEU A 177 -1.69 0.24 5.01
CA LEU A 177 -2.79 -0.67 4.71
C LEU A 177 -3.96 -0.54 5.70
N VAL A 178 -3.69 -0.20 6.96
CA VAL A 178 -4.65 -0.34 8.07
C VAL A 178 -5.01 0.98 8.74
N LEU A 179 -4.05 1.88 8.96
CA LEU A 179 -4.22 3.04 9.83
C LEU A 179 -5.47 3.89 9.52
N ARG A 180 -5.77 4.16 8.25
CA ARG A 180 -6.95 4.95 7.89
C ARG A 180 -8.29 4.31 8.31
N PHE A 181 -8.35 2.99 8.38
CA PHE A 181 -9.54 2.28 8.87
C PHE A 181 -9.68 2.46 10.37
N LYS A 182 -8.56 2.35 11.11
CA LYS A 182 -8.54 2.57 12.56
C LYS A 182 -8.92 3.99 12.93
N LEU A 183 -8.36 4.99 12.24
CA LEU A 183 -8.74 6.38 12.38
C LEU A 183 -10.24 6.61 12.12
N ALA A 184 -10.81 5.96 11.10
CA ALA A 184 -12.23 6.05 10.75
C ALA A 184 -13.16 5.33 11.74
N GLN A 185 -12.80 4.11 12.15
CA GLN A 185 -13.61 3.28 13.04
C GLN A 185 -13.66 3.83 14.46
N ASP A 186 -12.54 4.36 14.94
CA ASP A 186 -12.42 4.94 16.28
C ASP A 186 -12.82 6.43 16.29
N ASP A 187 -13.30 6.94 15.15
CA ASP A 187 -13.77 8.31 14.91
C ASP A 187 -12.82 9.40 15.43
N VAL A 188 -11.52 9.19 15.19
CA VAL A 188 -10.47 10.14 15.60
C VAL A 188 -10.80 11.49 14.98
N ILE A 189 -10.85 12.53 15.82
CA ILE A 189 -11.24 13.92 15.48
C ILE A 189 -12.59 14.08 14.77
N GLY A 190 -13.50 13.09 14.89
CA GLY A 190 -14.88 13.16 14.40
C GLY A 190 -15.05 13.03 12.87
N LEU A 191 -14.02 12.58 12.14
CA LEU A 191 -14.04 12.55 10.67
C LEU A 191 -14.73 11.30 10.09
N GLY A 192 -14.85 10.23 10.86
CA GLY A 192 -15.34 8.93 10.40
C GLY A 192 -14.80 8.52 9.03
N GLY A 193 -15.70 8.24 8.08
CA GLY A 193 -15.33 7.81 6.73
C GLY A 193 -14.54 8.82 5.90
N LEU A 194 -14.50 10.11 6.29
CA LEU A 194 -13.73 11.13 5.56
C LEU A 194 -12.23 10.87 5.62
N TRP A 195 -11.74 10.14 6.63
CA TRP A 195 -10.34 9.71 6.72
C TRP A 195 -9.85 9.02 5.44
N HIS A 196 -10.71 8.29 4.73
CA HIS A 196 -10.35 7.62 3.49
C HIS A 196 -10.18 8.55 2.29
N ARG A 197 -10.71 9.78 2.36
CA ARG A 197 -10.94 10.67 1.21
C ARG A 197 -10.48 12.11 1.39
N LEU A 198 -9.76 12.43 2.49
CA LEU A 198 -9.14 13.75 2.64
C LEU A 198 -8.23 14.03 1.42
N PRO A 199 -8.41 15.16 0.72
CA PRO A 199 -7.69 15.43 -0.50
C PRO A 199 -6.21 15.74 -0.22
N ALA A 200 -5.32 15.32 -1.11
CA ALA A 200 -3.91 15.72 -1.03
C ALA A 200 -3.73 17.20 -1.40
N ASP A 201 -4.48 17.65 -2.41
CA ASP A 201 -4.49 19.02 -2.87
C ASP A 201 -5.94 19.53 -2.91
N THR A 202 -6.21 20.60 -2.16
CA THR A 202 -7.57 21.16 -2.05
C THR A 202 -8.04 21.81 -3.35
N ARG A 203 -7.13 22.11 -4.29
CA ARG A 203 -7.43 22.66 -5.62
C ARG A 203 -7.82 21.55 -6.62
N PHE A 204 -7.32 20.33 -6.40
CA PHE A 204 -7.62 19.13 -7.19
C PHE A 204 -8.07 18.01 -6.25
N PRO A 205 -9.27 18.11 -5.66
CA PRO A 205 -9.67 17.22 -4.57
C PRO A 205 -10.22 15.88 -5.09
N ASP A 206 -9.56 15.28 -6.08
CA ASP A 206 -9.95 14.02 -6.74
C ASP A 206 -9.11 12.80 -6.33
N HIS A 207 -8.00 13.02 -5.64
CA HIS A 207 -7.16 12.00 -5.04
C HIS A 207 -6.90 12.31 -3.57
N SER A 208 -6.77 11.25 -2.79
CA SER A 208 -6.57 11.35 -1.34
C SER A 208 -5.11 11.59 -0.97
N ILE A 209 -4.89 12.20 0.19
CA ILE A 209 -3.56 12.36 0.78
C ILE A 209 -2.81 11.02 0.92
N TRP A 210 -3.53 9.92 1.16
CA TRP A 210 -2.96 8.58 1.22
C TRP A 210 -2.32 8.14 -0.11
N GLN A 211 -2.89 8.53 -1.24
CA GLN A 211 -2.37 8.19 -2.56
C GLN A 211 -1.13 9.02 -2.88
N HIS A 212 -1.18 10.32 -2.60
CA HIS A 212 -0.03 11.22 -2.77
C HIS A 212 1.17 10.76 -1.93
N ASN A 213 0.93 10.52 -0.64
CA ASN A 213 1.95 10.06 0.30
C ASN A 213 2.55 8.70 -0.12
N ALA A 214 1.72 7.78 -0.60
CA ALA A 214 2.16 6.48 -1.12
C ALA A 214 3.04 6.64 -2.37
N LEU A 215 2.63 7.45 -3.33
CA LEU A 215 3.38 7.67 -4.56
C LEU A 215 4.73 8.36 -4.28
N THR A 216 4.75 9.39 -3.43
CA THR A 216 5.96 10.06 -2.99
C THR A 216 6.92 9.10 -2.30
N SER A 217 6.42 8.24 -1.40
CA SER A 217 7.23 7.23 -0.70
C SER A 217 7.79 6.16 -1.64
N ALA A 218 6.99 5.66 -2.59
CA ALA A 218 7.43 4.69 -3.59
C ALA A 218 8.50 5.28 -4.53
N LEU A 219 8.30 6.49 -5.05
CA LEU A 219 9.29 7.18 -5.90
C LEU A 219 10.60 7.44 -5.16
N TYR A 220 10.52 7.88 -3.90
CA TYR A 220 11.69 8.10 -3.06
C TYR A 220 12.48 6.81 -2.83
N SER A 221 11.83 5.77 -2.32
CA SER A 221 12.50 4.52 -1.94
C SER A 221 13.02 3.73 -3.14
N ALA A 222 12.33 3.79 -4.29
CA ALA A 222 12.89 3.31 -5.56
C ALA A 222 14.12 4.14 -5.99
N GLY A 223 14.06 5.47 -5.84
CA GLY A 223 15.19 6.34 -6.15
C GLY A 223 16.38 6.16 -5.22
N GLU A 224 16.16 5.86 -3.94
CA GLU A 224 17.19 5.54 -2.96
C GLU A 224 17.96 4.28 -3.38
N ILE A 225 17.25 3.19 -3.70
CA ILE A 225 17.85 1.95 -4.23
C ILE A 225 18.60 2.21 -5.54
N ALA A 226 18.03 3.06 -6.40
CA ALA A 226 18.60 3.36 -7.70
C ALA A 226 19.75 4.37 -7.68
N GLY A 227 19.98 5.04 -6.54
CA GLY A 227 20.91 6.16 -6.40
C GLY A 227 20.46 7.47 -7.09
N SER A 228 19.28 7.50 -7.71
CA SER A 228 18.69 8.67 -8.36
C SER A 228 17.18 8.49 -8.59
N VAL A 229 16.39 9.46 -8.12
CA VAL A 229 14.94 9.50 -8.37
C VAL A 229 14.61 9.82 -9.83
N GLN A 230 15.47 10.57 -10.54
CA GLN A 230 15.14 11.13 -11.86
C GLN A 230 15.48 10.21 -13.04
N GLU A 231 16.52 9.39 -12.91
CA GLU A 231 17.10 8.67 -14.06
C GLU A 231 16.78 7.17 -14.06
N ASN A 232 16.42 6.59 -12.92
CA ASN A 232 16.34 5.14 -12.74
C ASN A 232 15.10 4.67 -11.97
N VAL A 233 14.02 5.44 -11.96
CA VAL A 233 12.72 5.03 -11.42
C VAL A 233 11.73 4.91 -12.59
N GLY A 234 10.97 3.82 -12.62
CA GLY A 234 10.00 3.58 -13.69
C GLY A 234 8.86 2.67 -13.29
N LEU A 235 7.98 2.38 -14.25
CA LEU A 235 6.83 1.50 -14.06
C LEU A 235 7.10 0.12 -14.67
N MET A 236 6.95 -0.92 -13.86
CA MET A 236 6.91 -2.30 -14.31
C MET A 236 5.46 -2.75 -14.48
N VAL A 237 5.15 -3.37 -15.62
CA VAL A 237 3.86 -4.05 -15.84
C VAL A 237 4.12 -5.55 -15.92
N PHE A 238 3.61 -6.29 -14.94
CA PHE A 238 3.68 -7.75 -14.93
C PHE A 238 2.36 -8.34 -15.42
N SER A 239 2.38 -9.46 -16.12
CA SER A 239 1.15 -10.16 -16.53
C SER A 239 1.33 -11.67 -16.51
N LEU A 240 0.46 -12.35 -15.75
CA LEU A 240 0.33 -13.79 -15.76
C LEU A 240 -0.55 -14.22 -16.95
N THR A 241 -0.01 -15.06 -17.82
CA THR A 241 -0.67 -15.54 -19.03
C THR A 241 -0.42 -17.02 -19.25
N PRO A 242 -1.32 -17.75 -19.95
CA PRO A 242 -2.57 -17.27 -20.55
C PRO A 242 -3.77 -17.33 -19.58
N VAL A 243 -4.66 -16.34 -19.62
CA VAL A 243 -5.87 -16.30 -18.77
C VAL A 243 -7.03 -17.04 -19.41
N GLN A 244 -7.47 -16.59 -20.58
CA GLN A 244 -8.70 -17.09 -21.21
C GLN A 244 -8.60 -18.57 -21.58
N SER A 245 -7.48 -18.98 -22.20
CA SER A 245 -7.30 -20.38 -22.58
C SER A 245 -7.11 -21.32 -21.39
N PHE A 246 -6.74 -20.81 -20.21
CA PHE A 246 -6.66 -21.58 -18.97
C PHE A 246 -8.05 -21.80 -18.39
N ILE A 247 -8.79 -20.71 -18.16
CA ILE A 247 -10.15 -20.75 -17.57
C ILE A 247 -11.12 -21.51 -18.49
N ALA A 248 -11.01 -21.36 -19.81
CA ALA A 248 -11.89 -22.02 -20.78
C ALA A 248 -11.76 -23.56 -20.82
N LYS A 249 -10.77 -24.16 -20.14
CA LYS A 249 -10.67 -25.63 -20.01
C LYS A 249 -11.65 -26.22 -18.99
N ALA A 250 -12.28 -25.37 -18.17
CA ALA A 250 -13.27 -25.80 -17.18
C ALA A 250 -14.49 -26.46 -17.84
N ARG A 251 -14.92 -27.62 -17.31
CA ARG A 251 -16.17 -28.29 -17.73
C ARG A 251 -17.34 -28.05 -16.78
N LYS A 252 -17.05 -27.60 -15.56
CA LYS A 252 -18.02 -27.31 -14.49
C LYS A 252 -17.79 -25.92 -13.94
N LEU A 253 -18.84 -25.29 -13.39
CA LEU A 253 -18.74 -23.98 -12.74
C LEU A 253 -17.69 -23.95 -11.62
N ARG A 254 -17.59 -25.04 -10.84
CA ARG A 254 -16.57 -25.18 -9.81
C ARG A 254 -15.16 -25.12 -10.38
N ASP A 255 -14.90 -25.80 -11.49
CA ASP A 255 -13.58 -25.81 -12.13
C ASP A 255 -13.24 -24.41 -12.68
N TYR A 256 -14.25 -23.72 -13.23
CA TYR A 256 -14.14 -22.34 -13.70
C TYR A 256 -13.78 -21.39 -12.55
N TRP A 257 -14.52 -21.48 -11.44
CA TRP A 257 -14.28 -20.69 -10.24
C TRP A 257 -12.89 -20.96 -9.64
N THR A 258 -12.51 -22.23 -9.48
CA THR A 258 -11.17 -22.61 -8.99
C THR A 258 -10.05 -22.09 -9.89
N GLY A 259 -10.24 -22.14 -11.21
CA GLY A 259 -9.27 -21.59 -12.16
C GLY A 259 -9.06 -20.09 -11.99
N SER A 260 -10.15 -19.33 -11.78
CA SER A 260 -10.09 -17.89 -11.52
C SER A 260 -9.42 -17.56 -10.17
N ILE A 261 -9.76 -18.30 -9.11
CA ILE A 261 -9.14 -18.14 -7.78
C ILE A 261 -7.65 -18.44 -7.83
N LEU A 262 -7.24 -19.49 -8.53
CA LEU A 262 -5.84 -19.88 -8.66
C LEU A 262 -5.01 -18.81 -9.38
N LEU A 263 -5.53 -18.24 -10.47
CA LEU A 263 -4.85 -17.14 -11.17
C LEU A 263 -4.75 -15.88 -10.31
N SER A 264 -5.82 -15.54 -9.59
CA SER A 264 -5.84 -14.40 -8.65
C SER A 264 -4.82 -14.59 -7.53
N TRP A 265 -4.74 -15.80 -6.94
CA TRP A 265 -3.79 -16.11 -5.89
C TRP A 265 -2.34 -16.09 -6.39
N LEU A 266 -2.04 -16.68 -7.55
CA LEU A 266 -0.69 -16.62 -8.13
C LEU A 266 -0.25 -15.18 -8.47
N ALA A 267 -1.17 -14.34 -8.98
CA ALA A 267 -0.88 -12.93 -9.19
C ALA A 267 -0.59 -12.21 -7.86
N PHE A 268 -1.36 -12.53 -6.81
CA PHE A 268 -1.14 -12.03 -5.46
C PHE A 268 0.22 -12.46 -4.88
N GLU A 269 0.68 -13.70 -5.09
CA GLU A 269 2.02 -14.13 -4.66
C GLU A 269 3.14 -13.32 -5.33
N GLY A 270 2.98 -12.96 -6.60
CA GLY A 270 3.90 -12.04 -7.28
C GLY A 270 3.88 -10.63 -6.69
N ILE A 271 2.69 -10.13 -6.33
CA ILE A 271 2.51 -8.86 -5.62
C ILE A 271 3.16 -8.90 -4.24
N LEU A 272 3.00 -9.99 -3.48
CA LEU A 272 3.59 -10.15 -2.15
C LEU A 272 5.11 -10.01 -2.20
N TRP A 273 5.77 -10.54 -3.23
CA TRP A 273 7.20 -10.34 -3.39
C TRP A 273 7.56 -8.84 -3.45
N ILE A 274 6.79 -8.02 -4.16
CA ILE A 274 6.98 -6.56 -4.20
C ILE A 274 6.69 -5.93 -2.83
N VAL A 275 5.62 -6.35 -2.17
CA VAL A 275 5.24 -5.85 -0.83
C VAL A 275 6.35 -6.11 0.19
N GLU A 276 6.97 -7.28 0.16
CA GLU A 276 8.03 -7.70 1.08
C GLU A 276 9.38 -7.04 0.79
N ASN A 277 9.69 -6.73 -0.48
CA ASN A 277 11.03 -6.26 -0.89
C ASN A 277 11.09 -4.78 -1.28
N LEU A 278 9.96 -4.13 -1.51
CA LEU A 278 9.87 -2.71 -1.84
C LEU A 278 8.81 -2.00 -0.99
N GLY A 279 7.69 -2.66 -0.71
CA GLY A 279 6.58 -2.11 0.07
C GLY A 279 5.28 -2.04 -0.70
N PRO A 280 4.13 -2.07 0.00
CA PRO A 280 2.81 -2.15 -0.62
C PRO A 280 2.44 -0.91 -1.45
N ASP A 281 2.98 0.25 -1.10
CA ASP A 281 2.78 1.53 -1.78
C ASP A 281 3.44 1.58 -3.17
N HIS A 282 4.36 0.67 -3.48
CA HIS A 282 4.91 0.55 -4.83
C HIS A 282 3.90 -0.03 -5.82
N ILE A 283 2.85 -0.72 -5.36
CA ILE A 283 1.81 -1.26 -6.24
C ILE A 283 0.83 -0.14 -6.61
N VAL A 284 0.89 0.28 -7.87
CA VAL A 284 -0.04 1.26 -8.46
C VAL A 284 -1.38 0.59 -8.83
N TYR A 285 -1.32 -0.65 -9.29
CA TYR A 285 -2.50 -1.43 -9.65
C TYR A 285 -2.25 -2.93 -9.42
N PRO A 286 -3.19 -3.70 -8.85
CA PRO A 286 -4.46 -3.25 -8.25
C PRO A 286 -4.26 -2.56 -6.88
N SER A 287 -5.29 -1.92 -6.36
CA SER A 287 -5.26 -1.42 -4.98
C SER A 287 -5.20 -2.60 -4.00
N LEU A 288 -4.27 -2.55 -3.05
CA LEU A 288 -4.10 -3.55 -1.99
C LEU A 288 -5.01 -3.31 -0.77
N ILE A 289 -5.74 -2.21 -0.80
CA ILE A 289 -6.49 -1.68 0.33
C ILE A 289 -7.76 -2.51 0.52
N ASP A 290 -7.93 -3.06 1.72
CA ASP A 290 -9.07 -3.90 2.11
C ASP A 290 -9.30 -5.10 1.15
N GLN A 291 -8.20 -5.66 0.65
CA GLN A 291 -8.23 -6.87 -0.18
C GLN A 291 -8.16 -8.13 0.69
N PRO A 292 -9.05 -9.12 0.52
CA PRO A 292 -9.11 -10.30 1.39
C PRO A 292 -7.80 -11.08 1.52
N LEU A 293 -7.08 -11.32 0.43
CA LEU A 293 -5.78 -12.01 0.48
C LEU A 293 -4.71 -11.19 1.20
N MET A 294 -4.74 -9.86 1.05
CA MET A 294 -3.82 -8.97 1.77
C MET A 294 -4.13 -8.97 3.27
N ASN A 295 -5.40 -8.85 3.64
CA ASN A 295 -5.82 -8.87 5.04
C ASN A 295 -5.46 -10.20 5.72
N ARG A 296 -5.66 -11.34 5.02
CA ARG A 296 -5.21 -12.67 5.48
C ARG A 296 -3.71 -12.74 5.71
N TYR A 297 -2.92 -12.20 4.78
CA TYR A 297 -1.45 -12.13 4.91
C TYR A 297 -1.04 -11.29 6.13
N LEU A 298 -1.67 -10.12 6.34
CA LEU A 298 -1.42 -9.27 7.50
C LEU A 298 -1.79 -9.95 8.83
N GLU A 299 -2.88 -10.71 8.87
CA GLU A 299 -3.29 -11.48 10.04
C GLU A 299 -2.30 -12.62 10.35
N GLN A 300 -1.87 -13.38 9.33
CA GLN A 300 -1.08 -14.58 9.51
C GLN A 300 0.42 -14.32 9.73
N GLU A 301 0.99 -13.39 8.96
CA GLU A 301 2.44 -13.16 8.96
C GLU A 301 2.84 -11.99 9.88
N TRP A 302 1.90 -11.09 10.18
CA TRP A 302 2.17 -9.85 10.92
C TRP A 302 1.33 -9.67 12.18
N ASP A 303 0.43 -10.60 12.51
CA ASP A 303 -0.48 -10.52 13.66
C ASP A 303 -1.29 -9.18 13.71
N ILE A 304 -1.61 -8.63 12.53
CA ILE A 304 -2.40 -7.40 12.40
C ILE A 304 -3.88 -7.78 12.27
N GLN A 305 -4.60 -7.75 13.40
CA GLN A 305 -6.03 -7.99 13.44
C GLN A 305 -6.81 -6.67 13.38
N ALA A 306 -7.19 -6.27 12.17
CA ALA A 306 -7.85 -4.98 11.92
C ALA A 306 -9.37 -5.08 11.68
N GLY A 307 -9.96 -6.28 11.73
CA GLY A 307 -11.39 -6.49 11.47
C GLY A 307 -11.82 -6.10 10.05
N LEU A 308 -10.92 -6.28 9.09
CA LEU A 308 -11.12 -5.91 7.68
C LEU A 308 -11.76 -7.06 6.88
N ASN A 309 -12.01 -6.83 5.60
CA ASN A 309 -12.66 -7.81 4.73
C ASN A 309 -11.87 -9.14 4.67
N THR A 310 -12.55 -10.24 5.00
CA THR A 310 -11.99 -11.60 4.95
C THR A 310 -12.72 -12.53 3.99
N ASP A 311 -13.62 -11.98 3.16
CA ASP A 311 -14.40 -12.74 2.16
C ASP A 311 -13.46 -13.32 1.09
N SER A 312 -13.37 -14.64 1.05
CA SER A 312 -12.49 -15.37 0.13
C SER A 312 -13.21 -16.00 -1.06
N ASP A 313 -14.50 -15.71 -1.25
CA ASP A 313 -15.30 -16.37 -2.30
C ASP A 313 -15.06 -15.78 -3.70
N ILE A 314 -14.38 -14.63 -3.78
CA ILE A 314 -14.17 -13.88 -5.02
C ILE A 314 -12.68 -13.76 -5.35
N ALA A 315 -12.35 -14.08 -6.61
CA ALA A 315 -11.04 -13.81 -7.20
C ALA A 315 -10.89 -12.31 -7.47
N SER A 316 -10.40 -11.54 -6.49
CA SER A 316 -10.33 -10.08 -6.57
C SER A 316 -9.07 -9.52 -7.24
N PHE A 317 -7.99 -10.32 -7.31
CA PHE A 317 -6.73 -9.87 -7.92
C PHE A 317 -6.71 -10.17 -9.43
N PRO A 318 -6.48 -9.16 -10.28
CA PRO A 318 -6.30 -9.33 -11.71
C PRO A 318 -5.02 -10.08 -12.04
N ASN A 319 -4.93 -10.60 -13.26
CA ASN A 319 -3.73 -11.28 -13.76
C ASN A 319 -2.59 -10.31 -14.13
N LYS A 320 -2.78 -9.01 -13.96
CA LYS A 320 -1.81 -7.95 -14.27
C LYS A 320 -1.66 -7.05 -13.06
N PHE A 321 -0.44 -6.67 -12.75
CA PHE A 321 -0.16 -5.62 -11.78
C PHE A 321 0.87 -4.63 -12.32
N VAL A 322 0.82 -3.41 -11.80
CA VAL A 322 1.71 -2.30 -12.14
C VAL A 322 2.40 -1.84 -10.87
N ALA A 323 3.73 -1.73 -10.92
CA ALA A 323 4.54 -1.32 -9.78
C ALA A 323 5.53 -0.20 -10.17
N VAL A 324 5.77 0.74 -9.26
CA VAL A 324 6.94 1.62 -9.31
C VAL A 324 8.16 0.79 -8.93
N VAL A 325 9.25 0.86 -9.69
CA VAL A 325 10.46 0.06 -9.43
C VAL A 325 11.74 0.84 -9.74
N PRO A 326 12.85 0.52 -9.05
CA PRO A 326 14.19 0.90 -9.47
C PRO A 326 14.60 0.14 -10.74
N LEU A 327 14.75 0.84 -11.86
CA LEU A 327 15.01 0.27 -13.18
C LEU A 327 16.35 -0.46 -13.26
N ASN A 328 17.36 0.00 -12.51
CA ASN A 328 18.67 -0.64 -12.43
C ASN A 328 18.66 -1.97 -11.63
N LYS A 329 17.52 -2.34 -11.02
CA LYS A 329 17.29 -3.62 -10.32
C LYS A 329 16.18 -4.45 -10.97
N LEU A 330 15.78 -4.10 -12.19
CA LEU A 330 14.63 -4.73 -12.85
C LEU A 330 14.82 -6.23 -13.07
N ASP A 331 16.05 -6.68 -13.37
CA ASP A 331 16.34 -8.09 -13.58
C ASP A 331 16.22 -8.91 -12.29
N GLU A 332 16.72 -8.39 -11.17
CA GLU A 332 16.56 -9.00 -9.84
C GLU A 332 15.09 -9.06 -9.43
N ILE A 333 14.33 -7.99 -9.68
CA ILE A 333 12.88 -7.92 -9.39
C ILE A 333 12.12 -8.93 -10.24
N LYS A 334 12.37 -8.96 -11.55
CA LYS A 334 11.72 -9.92 -12.47
C LYS A 334 12.00 -11.35 -12.05
N LEU A 335 13.24 -11.66 -11.71
CA LEU A 335 13.64 -12.99 -11.26
C LEU A 335 12.95 -13.35 -9.93
N GLY A 336 12.94 -12.44 -8.95
CA GLY A 336 12.31 -12.65 -7.66
C GLY A 336 10.81 -12.91 -7.75
N VAL A 337 10.08 -12.06 -8.48
CA VAL A 337 8.64 -12.22 -8.74
C VAL A 337 8.36 -13.55 -9.46
N SER A 338 9.09 -13.84 -10.53
CA SER A 338 8.87 -15.06 -11.31
C SER A 338 9.17 -16.32 -10.50
N THR A 339 10.24 -16.29 -9.70
CA THR A 339 10.62 -17.41 -8.82
C THR A 339 9.54 -17.66 -7.77
N ARG A 340 9.06 -16.61 -7.08
CA ARG A 340 7.99 -16.72 -6.09
C ARG A 340 6.73 -17.37 -6.67
N ILE A 341 6.30 -16.93 -7.85
CA ILE A 341 5.11 -17.48 -8.53
C ILE A 341 5.35 -18.94 -8.93
N ASN A 342 6.50 -19.26 -9.51
CA ASN A 342 6.81 -20.62 -9.95
C ASN A 342 6.93 -21.60 -8.78
N ASP A 343 7.51 -21.17 -7.66
CA ASP A 343 7.62 -21.97 -6.44
C ASP A 343 6.24 -22.25 -5.85
N LYS A 344 5.37 -21.24 -5.79
CA LYS A 344 3.98 -21.40 -5.31
C LYS A 344 3.12 -22.25 -6.25
N TRP A 345 3.34 -22.14 -7.56
CA TRP A 345 2.76 -23.03 -8.55
C TRP A 345 3.22 -24.49 -8.35
N LYS A 346 4.51 -24.69 -8.14
CA LYS A 346 5.05 -26.02 -7.86
C LYS A 346 4.46 -26.60 -6.58
N GLU A 347 4.44 -25.84 -5.50
CA GLU A 347 3.87 -26.23 -4.20
C GLU A 347 2.42 -26.70 -4.33
N ILE A 348 1.55 -25.91 -4.98
CA ILE A 348 0.13 -26.29 -5.13
C ILE A 348 -0.05 -27.53 -6.03
N THR A 349 0.82 -27.70 -7.03
CA THR A 349 0.78 -28.89 -7.90
C THR A 349 1.24 -30.15 -7.18
N GLU A 350 2.21 -30.04 -6.27
CA GLU A 350 2.66 -31.15 -5.42
C GLU A 350 1.56 -31.54 -4.42
N ILE A 351 0.91 -30.57 -3.79
CA ILE A 351 -0.27 -30.81 -2.93
C ILE A 351 -1.37 -31.54 -3.71
N GLY A 352 -1.68 -31.09 -4.93
CA GLY A 352 -2.69 -31.72 -5.78
C GLY A 352 -2.33 -33.14 -6.19
N ARG A 353 -1.06 -33.38 -6.55
CA ARG A 353 -0.52 -34.70 -6.88
C ARG A 353 -0.63 -35.65 -5.68
N ASP A 354 -0.18 -35.21 -4.51
CA ASP A 354 -0.14 -36.04 -3.30
C ASP A 354 -1.55 -36.37 -2.81
N PHE A 355 -2.49 -35.42 -2.93
CA PHE A 355 -3.91 -35.68 -2.70
C PHE A 355 -4.44 -36.79 -3.61
N LEU A 356 -4.11 -36.77 -4.91
CA LEU A 356 -4.53 -37.80 -5.85
C LEU A 356 -3.89 -39.16 -5.57
N LEU A 357 -2.59 -39.20 -5.25
CA LEU A 357 -1.90 -40.44 -4.86
C LEU A 357 -2.59 -41.07 -3.64
N ASN A 358 -2.90 -40.28 -2.63
CA ASN A 358 -3.57 -40.75 -1.41
C ASN A 358 -5.01 -41.24 -1.63
N LYS A 359 -5.67 -40.79 -2.71
CA LYS A 359 -7.02 -41.23 -3.09
C LYS A 359 -7.03 -42.35 -4.12
N SER A 360 -5.89 -42.67 -4.72
CA SER A 360 -5.77 -43.66 -5.79
C SER A 360 -5.58 -45.05 -5.22
N ASP A 361 -6.07 -46.05 -5.95
CA ASP A 361 -5.79 -47.46 -5.65
C ASP A 361 -4.33 -47.77 -6.05
N PRO A 362 -3.44 -48.13 -5.10
CA PRO A 362 -2.02 -48.35 -5.39
C PRO A 362 -1.77 -49.54 -6.31
N HIS A 363 -2.77 -50.41 -6.52
CA HIS A 363 -2.70 -51.50 -7.50
C HIS A 363 -3.07 -51.07 -8.93
N LYS A 364 -3.60 -49.86 -9.11
CA LYS A 364 -4.07 -49.34 -10.41
C LYS A 364 -3.30 -48.12 -10.90
N VAL A 365 -2.63 -47.40 -10.00
CA VAL A 365 -1.88 -46.19 -10.32
C VAL A 365 -0.44 -46.39 -9.90
N ASP A 366 0.47 -46.39 -10.88
CA ASP A 366 1.91 -46.33 -10.61
C ASP A 366 2.28 -44.93 -10.11
N PRO A 367 2.79 -44.79 -8.86
CA PRO A 367 3.15 -43.50 -8.30
C PRO A 367 4.23 -42.76 -9.09
N GLU A 368 5.20 -43.47 -9.68
CA GLU A 368 6.30 -42.85 -10.43
C GLU A 368 5.82 -42.33 -11.79
N HIS A 369 4.92 -43.07 -12.43
CA HIS A 369 4.26 -42.59 -13.65
C HIS A 369 3.43 -41.33 -13.39
N LEU A 370 2.66 -41.28 -12.30
CA LEU A 370 1.85 -40.11 -11.98
C LEU A 370 2.71 -38.88 -11.66
N LYS A 371 3.80 -39.07 -10.89
CA LYS A 371 4.78 -38.00 -10.63
C LYS A 371 5.35 -37.43 -11.93
N THR A 372 5.79 -38.31 -12.84
CA THR A 372 6.34 -37.90 -14.14
C THR A 372 5.32 -37.14 -14.98
N LEU A 373 4.06 -37.58 -15.00
CA LEU A 373 2.99 -36.90 -15.71
C LEU A 373 2.73 -35.49 -15.17
N PHE A 374 2.67 -35.35 -13.84
CA PHE A 374 2.48 -34.05 -13.19
C PHE A 374 3.62 -33.11 -13.51
N SER A 375 4.88 -33.50 -13.27
CA SER A 375 6.04 -32.66 -13.57
C SER A 375 6.01 -32.16 -15.01
N ARG A 376 5.77 -33.05 -15.98
CA ARG A 376 5.70 -32.68 -17.39
C ARG A 376 4.57 -31.70 -17.73
N GLN A 377 3.44 -31.77 -17.02
CA GLN A 377 2.28 -30.91 -17.29
C GLN A 377 2.31 -29.58 -16.55
N THR A 378 3.09 -29.51 -15.46
CA THR A 378 3.16 -28.32 -14.60
C THR A 378 4.47 -27.57 -14.72
N GLU A 379 5.47 -28.13 -15.41
CA GLU A 379 6.69 -27.44 -15.78
C GLU A 379 6.40 -26.13 -16.53
N THR A 380 6.85 -25.03 -15.94
CA THR A 380 6.88 -23.73 -16.57
C THR A 380 8.03 -23.71 -17.57
N THR A 381 7.75 -23.97 -18.86
CA THR A 381 8.74 -23.76 -19.91
C THR A 381 9.03 -22.27 -20.01
N GLY A 382 10.20 -21.84 -19.52
CA GLY A 382 10.69 -20.49 -19.70
C GLY A 382 10.80 -20.17 -21.19
N LYS A 383 9.93 -19.29 -21.68
CA LYS A 383 10.13 -18.56 -22.92
C LYS A 383 10.13 -17.08 -22.61
#